data_AF-A0A1K1PKX7-F1
#
_entry.id   AF-A0A1K1PKX7-F1
#
_cell.length_a   1.000
_cell.length_b   1.000
_cell.length_c   1.000
_cell.angle_alpha   90.00
_cell.angle_beta   90.00
_cell.angle_gamma   90.00
#
_symmetry.space_group_name_H-M   'P 1'
#
loop_
_entity.id
_entity.type
_entity.pdbx_description
1 polymer ?
#
loop_
_entity_poly.entity_id
_entity_poly.type
_entity_poly.pdbx_seq_one_letter_code
_entity_poly.pdbx_strand_id
1 'polypeptide(L)'
;MKKLLLASLLFATFQTRAQHYTPINAHSHNDYEQPIPFLSAYTRHFGSIEADVYTQNNSLWVAHESKELTAERTLESLYLIPLQQQIKKNKGTAYPNSHDTLQLLIDFKTDSIATMTALIKILAKYPTITNNPTIQLVISGNQPDPKRWHTYPAYILFDGKREGHYPADAIKRIPLYSTDLKNFTQWNGKGIIVKPEHDRIQNWIDSVHTLGKKVRFWDTPDNPNTWKTFMNMGVNYINTDKVEGIADFLSNRENVEYNGTTAPHTIYKAKYVNNDSLITINKVILLIGDGMGLTQIYSGFTGNRGQLNLLEMLNIGFSKTYSADSYITDSAAGGTAMASGKKTNNRYVGVDATGIAIPAIPDIIAPKGYTSGIISAGDITDATPAAFYAHAQDRSYEDAIAKDFLNSPVSVLIGAAARHFNARADKMDLPALLKEKGYSFTTNLADLDTIQSSKYINLSTQAELSMEKGRGEFLAKALTKTIRTLNANKKGFFIMAEGAQIDYGGHANRVPYVVTEMMDFDKAVGEAMKFADEDGHTLVIVTADHETGGLSLLDGDIAKGQVDGHFSTNDHTAVMVPVFAYGPNSLLFRGVYENTEIFKKIVELLK
;
A
#
# COMPACT_ATOMS: atom_id res chain seq x y z
N MET A 1 -58.97 9.38 30.36
CA MET A 1 -57.91 8.53 29.80
C MET A 1 -57.74 8.85 28.32
N LYS A 2 -56.78 9.72 27.97
CA LYS A 2 -56.38 10.01 26.57
C LYS A 2 -54.98 9.47 26.37
N LYS A 3 -54.81 8.44 25.53
CA LYS A 3 -53.51 7.88 25.14
C LYS A 3 -52.91 8.77 24.06
N LEU A 4 -51.78 9.41 24.34
CA LEU A 4 -50.89 9.97 23.32
C LEU A 4 -50.15 8.80 22.66
N LEU A 5 -50.27 8.67 21.34
CA LEU A 5 -49.34 7.89 20.53
C LEU A 5 -48.10 8.77 20.25
N LEU A 6 -46.94 8.37 20.80
CA LEU A 6 -45.65 8.85 20.34
C LEU A 6 -45.27 8.08 19.07
N ALA A 7 -45.20 8.76 17.94
CA ALA A 7 -44.60 8.22 16.72
C ALA A 7 -43.08 8.35 16.82
N SER A 8 -42.38 7.23 16.95
CA SER A 8 -40.92 7.15 16.85
C SER A 8 -40.49 7.29 15.40
N LEU A 9 -39.93 8.45 15.03
CA LEU A 9 -39.18 8.63 13.78
C LEU A 9 -37.86 7.85 13.89
N LEU A 10 -37.79 6.69 13.22
CA LEU A 10 -36.53 6.04 12.91
C LEU A 10 -35.80 6.89 11.86
N PHE A 11 -34.81 7.67 12.30
CA PHE A 11 -33.76 8.17 11.41
C PHE A 11 -32.90 6.98 11.00
N ALA A 12 -33.16 6.40 9.83
CA ALA A 12 -32.21 5.52 9.17
C ALA A 12 -31.05 6.39 8.70
N THR A 13 -29.94 6.38 9.45
CA THR A 13 -28.67 6.91 8.96
C THR A 13 -28.24 6.03 7.78
N PHE A 14 -28.44 6.50 6.55
CA PHE A 14 -27.78 5.93 5.39
C PHE A 14 -26.27 6.13 5.60
N GLN A 15 -25.58 5.08 6.05
CA GLN A 15 -24.15 5.02 5.86
C GLN A 15 -23.91 4.92 4.36
N THR A 16 -23.55 6.04 3.73
CA THR A 16 -23.03 6.06 2.37
C THR A 16 -21.76 5.23 2.37
N ARG A 17 -21.87 3.97 1.92
CA ARG A 17 -20.68 3.14 1.67
C ARG A 17 -19.86 3.88 0.62
N ALA A 18 -18.59 4.18 0.92
CA ALA A 18 -17.70 4.82 -0.03
C ALA A 18 -17.73 4.05 -1.36
N GLN A 19 -17.86 4.78 -2.47
CA GLN A 19 -17.88 4.17 -3.80
C GLN A 19 -16.54 3.47 -4.04
N HIS A 20 -16.58 2.16 -4.31
CA HIS A 20 -15.40 1.41 -4.72
C HIS A 20 -15.13 1.69 -6.19
N TYR A 21 -13.99 2.29 -6.50
CA TYR A 21 -13.63 2.64 -7.87
C TYR A 21 -12.85 1.52 -8.54
N THR A 22 -13.29 1.13 -9.73
CA THR A 22 -12.59 0.22 -10.63
C THR A 22 -12.58 0.83 -12.04
N PRO A 23 -11.93 0.22 -13.05
CA PRO A 23 -12.00 0.73 -14.42
C PRO A 23 -13.43 0.98 -14.94
N ILE A 24 -14.47 0.34 -14.39
CA ILE A 24 -15.87 0.64 -14.75
C ILE A 24 -16.26 2.10 -14.48
N ASN A 25 -15.53 2.81 -13.63
CA ASN A 25 -15.73 4.22 -13.32
C ASN A 25 -14.96 5.16 -14.26
N ALA A 26 -14.27 4.65 -15.27
CA ALA A 26 -13.60 5.47 -16.28
C ALA A 26 -14.49 5.72 -17.50
N HIS A 27 -14.27 6.88 -18.13
CA HIS A 27 -14.84 7.26 -19.40
C HIS A 27 -13.73 7.57 -20.40
N SER A 28 -13.65 6.75 -21.46
CA SER A 28 -12.71 6.95 -22.57
C SER A 28 -13.20 8.08 -23.45
N HIS A 29 -12.61 9.26 -23.27
CA HIS A 29 -12.89 10.45 -24.07
C HIS A 29 -12.05 10.41 -25.35
N ASN A 30 -12.58 10.99 -26.44
CA ASN A 30 -11.96 10.91 -27.77
C ASN A 30 -11.50 9.47 -28.10
N ASP A 31 -12.29 8.46 -27.74
CA ASP A 31 -11.83 7.06 -27.79
C ASP A 31 -11.40 6.61 -29.20
N TYR A 32 -11.93 7.28 -30.22
CA TYR A 32 -11.59 7.07 -31.62
C TYR A 32 -10.15 7.49 -31.98
N GLU A 33 -9.46 8.23 -31.12
CA GLU A 33 -8.04 8.55 -31.23
C GLU A 33 -7.14 7.54 -30.49
N GLN A 34 -7.72 6.58 -29.77
CA GLN A 34 -6.96 5.51 -29.11
C GLN A 34 -6.37 4.55 -30.15
N PRO A 35 -5.28 3.83 -29.84
CA PRO A 35 -4.61 2.94 -30.80
C PRO A 35 -5.53 1.92 -31.46
N ILE A 36 -6.53 1.41 -30.72
CA ILE A 36 -7.58 0.55 -31.24
C ILE A 36 -8.92 1.07 -30.71
N PRO A 37 -9.64 1.90 -31.48
CA PRO A 37 -10.94 2.44 -31.09
C PRO A 37 -11.88 1.35 -30.58
N PHE A 38 -12.68 1.68 -29.58
CA PHE A 38 -13.51 0.80 -28.76
C PHE A 38 -12.72 -0.22 -27.93
N LEU A 39 -11.81 -0.99 -28.53
CA LEU A 39 -11.17 -2.13 -27.86
C LEU A 39 -10.17 -1.72 -26.77
N SER A 40 -9.44 -0.60 -26.93
CA SER A 40 -8.52 -0.12 -25.90
C SER A 40 -9.22 0.06 -24.56
N ALA A 41 -10.31 0.82 -24.51
CA ALA A 41 -11.08 1.02 -23.27
C ALA A 41 -11.91 -0.21 -22.88
N TYR A 42 -12.54 -0.88 -23.86
CA TYR A 42 -13.40 -2.03 -23.59
C TYR A 42 -12.64 -3.18 -22.94
N THR A 43 -11.44 -3.51 -23.40
CA THR A 43 -10.66 -4.63 -22.84
C THR A 43 -10.14 -4.36 -21.43
N ARG A 44 -10.04 -3.08 -21.05
CA ARG A 44 -9.78 -2.62 -19.68
C ARG A 44 -11.05 -2.50 -18.82
N HIS A 45 -12.21 -2.92 -19.32
CA HIS A 45 -13.51 -2.96 -18.59
C HIS A 45 -14.08 -1.57 -18.24
N PHE A 46 -13.92 -0.58 -19.14
CA PHE A 46 -14.43 0.79 -18.93
C PHE A 46 -15.95 0.89 -18.93
N GLY A 47 -16.55 1.67 -18.03
CA GLY A 47 -18.01 1.79 -18.00
C GLY A 47 -18.59 2.76 -19.01
N SER A 48 -17.77 3.62 -19.63
CA SER A 48 -18.21 4.51 -20.70
C SER A 48 -17.14 4.76 -21.77
N ILE A 49 -17.57 4.84 -23.02
CA ILE A 49 -16.74 5.10 -24.20
C ILE A 49 -17.43 6.15 -25.07
N GLU A 50 -16.69 7.14 -25.57
CA GLU A 50 -17.23 8.23 -26.41
C GLU A 50 -16.94 8.03 -27.91
N ALA A 51 -17.89 8.41 -28.75
CA ALA A 51 -17.69 8.53 -30.20
C ALA A 51 -18.27 9.86 -30.71
N ASP A 52 -17.42 10.71 -31.27
CA ASP A 52 -17.83 11.94 -31.93
C ASP A 52 -18.35 11.63 -33.34
N VAL A 53 -19.58 12.03 -33.66
CA VAL A 53 -20.21 11.69 -34.93
C VAL A 53 -20.58 12.89 -35.79
N TYR A 54 -20.29 12.75 -37.08
CA TYR A 54 -20.66 13.68 -38.15
C TYR A 54 -21.60 12.98 -39.13
N THR A 55 -22.71 13.62 -39.47
CA THR A 55 -23.66 13.11 -40.47
C THR A 55 -23.30 13.56 -41.87
N GLN A 56 -23.08 12.61 -42.78
CA GLN A 56 -22.90 12.89 -44.20
C GLN A 56 -23.51 11.77 -45.03
N ASN A 57 -24.37 12.11 -46.00
CA ASN A 57 -25.02 11.16 -46.91
C ASN A 57 -25.78 10.00 -46.21
N ASN A 58 -26.48 10.30 -45.10
CA ASN A 58 -27.18 9.32 -44.24
C ASN A 58 -26.27 8.28 -43.54
N SER A 59 -24.95 8.50 -43.52
CA SER A 59 -23.97 7.74 -42.74
C SER A 59 -23.49 8.57 -41.55
N LEU A 60 -23.02 7.88 -40.50
CA LEU A 60 -22.38 8.49 -39.34
C LEU A 60 -20.89 8.17 -39.33
N TRP A 61 -20.11 9.21 -39.55
CA TRP A 61 -18.66 9.18 -39.58
C TRP A 61 -18.10 9.56 -38.22
N VAL A 62 -16.92 9.04 -37.87
CA VAL A 62 -16.28 9.31 -36.57
C VAL A 62 -14.95 10.02 -36.75
N ALA A 63 -14.83 11.20 -36.15
CA ALA A 63 -13.64 12.05 -36.18
C ALA A 63 -13.72 13.13 -35.09
N HIS A 64 -12.59 13.76 -34.76
CA HIS A 64 -12.59 14.96 -33.91
C HIS A 64 -13.10 16.16 -34.70
N GLU A 65 -12.52 16.39 -35.88
CA GLU A 65 -12.90 17.46 -36.80
C GLU A 65 -13.43 16.93 -38.13
N SER A 66 -14.31 17.70 -38.79
CA SER A 66 -14.87 17.33 -40.09
C SER A 66 -13.84 17.16 -41.22
N LYS A 67 -12.61 17.66 -41.04
CA LYS A 67 -11.50 17.53 -42.00
C LYS A 67 -10.82 16.15 -41.97
N GLU A 68 -11.06 15.35 -40.92
CA GLU A 68 -10.41 14.07 -40.65
C GLU A 68 -11.27 12.86 -41.09
N LEU A 69 -12.40 13.12 -41.74
CA LEU A 69 -13.33 12.09 -42.18
C LEU A 69 -12.69 11.21 -43.26
N THR A 70 -12.48 9.93 -42.96
CA THR A 70 -12.01 8.91 -43.91
C THR A 70 -13.08 7.85 -44.15
N ALA A 71 -13.10 7.27 -45.35
CA ALA A 71 -14.09 6.29 -45.81
C ALA A 71 -14.28 5.06 -44.88
N GLU A 72 -13.29 4.80 -44.03
CA GLU A 72 -13.20 3.61 -43.17
C GLU A 72 -13.66 3.85 -41.72
N ARG A 73 -13.75 5.13 -41.29
CA ARG A 73 -14.07 5.52 -39.91
C ARG A 73 -15.53 5.89 -39.74
N THR A 74 -16.37 4.88 -39.53
CA THR A 74 -17.80 5.04 -39.28
C THR A 74 -18.16 4.56 -37.89
N LEU A 75 -19.31 5.02 -37.36
CA LEU A 75 -19.82 4.51 -36.08
C LEU A 75 -20.05 2.98 -36.13
N GLU A 76 -20.46 2.46 -37.29
CA GLU A 76 -20.64 1.02 -37.49
C GLU A 76 -19.30 0.27 -37.39
N SER A 77 -18.29 0.70 -38.14
CA SER A 77 -16.99 0.01 -38.22
C SER A 77 -16.19 0.08 -36.92
N LEU A 78 -16.16 1.24 -36.26
CA LEU A 78 -15.34 1.45 -35.07
C LEU A 78 -16.01 0.97 -33.77
N TYR A 79 -17.35 1.01 -33.67
CA TYR A 79 -18.04 0.77 -32.40
C TYR A 79 -19.10 -0.32 -32.47
N LEU A 80 -20.09 -0.22 -33.37
CA LEU A 80 -21.26 -1.11 -33.32
C LEU A 80 -20.95 -2.55 -33.73
N ILE A 81 -20.17 -2.74 -34.80
CA ILE A 81 -19.72 -4.07 -35.24
C ILE A 81 -18.88 -4.75 -34.16
N PRO A 82 -17.79 -4.15 -33.63
CA PRO A 82 -16.99 -4.80 -32.60
C PRO A 82 -17.78 -5.01 -31.29
N LEU A 83 -18.64 -4.07 -30.89
CA LEU A 83 -19.52 -4.25 -29.72
C LEU A 83 -20.47 -5.45 -29.89
N GLN A 84 -21.13 -5.59 -31.05
CA GLN A 84 -21.97 -6.75 -31.31
C GLN A 84 -21.17 -8.06 -31.25
N GLN A 85 -19.95 -8.08 -31.77
CA GLN A 85 -19.08 -9.26 -31.71
C GLN A 85 -18.74 -9.63 -30.27
N GLN A 86 -18.42 -8.64 -29.42
CA GLN A 86 -18.16 -8.87 -27.99
C GLN A 86 -19.40 -9.37 -27.25
N ILE A 87 -20.57 -8.79 -27.49
CA ILE A 87 -21.83 -9.26 -26.90
C ILE A 87 -22.10 -10.73 -27.27
N LYS A 88 -21.90 -11.09 -28.54
CA LYS A 88 -22.04 -12.49 -29.00
C LYS A 88 -21.05 -13.41 -28.30
N LYS A 89 -19.78 -12.99 -28.20
CA LYS A 89 -18.72 -13.73 -27.49
C LYS A 89 -19.05 -13.93 -26.00
N ASN A 90 -19.63 -12.92 -25.36
CA ASN A 90 -19.99 -12.90 -23.95
C ASN A 90 -21.39 -13.47 -23.66
N LYS A 91 -21.99 -14.20 -24.61
CA LYS A 91 -23.31 -14.85 -24.45
C LYS A 91 -24.45 -13.89 -24.13
N GLY A 92 -24.40 -12.66 -24.66
CA GLY A 92 -25.49 -11.70 -24.60
C GLY A 92 -25.30 -10.54 -23.64
N THR A 93 -24.17 -10.43 -22.93
CA THR A 93 -23.83 -9.28 -22.08
C THR A 93 -22.70 -8.45 -22.66
N ALA A 94 -22.58 -7.18 -22.23
CA ALA A 94 -21.50 -6.28 -22.64
C ALA A 94 -20.14 -6.85 -22.25
N TYR A 95 -20.01 -7.30 -20.99
CA TYR A 95 -18.80 -7.87 -20.42
C TYR A 95 -18.94 -9.35 -20.06
N PRO A 96 -17.84 -10.12 -20.05
CA PRO A 96 -17.89 -11.56 -19.74
C PRO A 96 -18.31 -11.81 -18.29
N ASN A 97 -19.30 -12.69 -18.07
CA ASN A 97 -19.80 -13.09 -16.75
C ASN A 97 -20.15 -11.92 -15.81
N SER A 98 -20.60 -10.81 -16.37
CA SER A 98 -20.89 -9.59 -15.61
C SER A 98 -22.26 -9.00 -15.98
N HIS A 99 -22.87 -8.31 -15.01
CA HIS A 99 -24.05 -7.47 -15.18
C HIS A 99 -23.71 -5.99 -15.34
N ASP A 100 -22.41 -5.67 -15.44
CA ASP A 100 -21.95 -4.31 -15.66
C ASP A 100 -22.47 -3.77 -16.98
N THR A 101 -22.79 -2.48 -16.96
CA THR A 101 -23.36 -1.78 -18.13
C THR A 101 -22.27 -0.98 -18.82
N LEU A 102 -22.14 -1.15 -20.13
CA LEU A 102 -21.31 -0.29 -20.98
C LEU A 102 -22.16 0.84 -21.56
N GLN A 103 -21.75 2.08 -21.32
CA GLN A 103 -22.31 3.26 -21.97
C GLN A 103 -21.51 3.64 -23.21
N LEU A 104 -22.13 3.58 -24.39
CA LEU A 104 -21.64 4.24 -25.59
C LEU A 104 -22.23 5.66 -25.66
N LEU A 105 -21.40 6.65 -25.38
CA LEU A 105 -21.74 8.07 -25.47
C LEU A 105 -21.49 8.53 -26.91
N ILE A 106 -22.55 8.89 -27.63
CA ILE A 106 -22.49 9.30 -29.04
C ILE A 106 -22.67 10.81 -29.07
N ASP A 107 -21.59 11.55 -29.31
CA ASP A 107 -21.57 13.01 -29.29
C ASP A 107 -21.84 13.57 -30.69
N PHE A 108 -22.92 14.33 -30.82
CA PHE A 108 -23.32 14.88 -32.12
C PHE A 108 -22.56 16.17 -32.42
N LYS A 109 -21.71 16.16 -33.47
CA LYS A 109 -21.02 17.36 -33.96
C LYS A 109 -21.79 18.12 -35.04
N THR A 110 -22.75 17.47 -35.70
CA THR A 110 -23.60 18.05 -36.76
C THR A 110 -25.05 18.30 -36.30
N ASP A 111 -25.93 18.75 -37.21
CA ASP A 111 -27.34 19.01 -36.92
C ASP A 111 -28.03 17.83 -36.22
N SER A 112 -28.76 18.16 -35.15
CA SER A 112 -29.35 17.17 -34.24
C SER A 112 -30.38 16.24 -34.90
N ILE A 113 -31.21 16.75 -35.81
CA ILE A 113 -32.34 16.01 -36.37
C ILE A 113 -31.85 15.09 -37.49
N ALA A 114 -30.99 15.60 -38.39
CA ALA A 114 -30.38 14.79 -39.42
C ALA A 114 -29.54 13.66 -38.81
N THR A 115 -28.74 13.97 -37.79
CA THR A 115 -27.88 13.00 -37.10
C THR A 115 -28.69 11.93 -36.37
N MET A 116 -29.74 12.33 -35.64
CA MET A 116 -30.63 11.37 -34.99
C MET A 116 -31.34 10.44 -35.99
N THR A 117 -31.77 10.98 -37.13
CA THR A 117 -32.45 10.20 -38.18
C THR A 117 -31.51 9.14 -38.77
N ALA A 118 -30.28 9.52 -39.07
CA ALA A 118 -29.24 8.59 -39.53
C ALA A 118 -28.91 7.53 -38.46
N LEU A 119 -28.76 7.95 -37.19
CA LEU A 119 -28.46 7.05 -36.07
C LEU A 119 -29.54 5.99 -35.88
N ILE A 120 -30.82 6.36 -35.84
CA ILE A 120 -31.93 5.40 -35.66
C ILE A 120 -31.94 4.37 -36.80
N LYS A 121 -31.71 4.82 -38.04
CA LYS A 121 -31.64 3.93 -39.21
C LYS A 121 -30.48 2.94 -39.10
N ILE A 122 -29.33 3.38 -38.60
CA ILE A 122 -28.16 2.52 -38.37
C ILE A 122 -28.44 1.53 -37.24
N LEU A 123 -28.89 2.00 -36.08
CA LEU A 123 -29.13 1.18 -34.88
C LEU A 123 -30.21 0.11 -35.10
N ALA A 124 -31.18 0.34 -35.98
CA ALA A 124 -32.18 -0.65 -36.37
C ALA A 124 -31.57 -1.95 -36.95
N LYS A 125 -30.34 -1.90 -37.48
CA LYS A 125 -29.60 -3.07 -37.96
C LYS A 125 -28.98 -3.92 -36.82
N TYR A 126 -28.94 -3.41 -35.59
CA TYR A 126 -28.20 -3.99 -34.47
C TYR A 126 -29.11 -4.32 -33.26
N PRO A 127 -30.11 -5.22 -33.39
CA PRO A 127 -31.02 -5.56 -32.29
C PRO A 127 -30.33 -6.20 -31.08
N THR A 128 -29.17 -6.84 -31.31
CA THR A 128 -28.31 -7.38 -30.23
C THR A 128 -27.72 -6.32 -29.32
N ILE A 129 -27.68 -5.05 -29.78
CA ILE A 129 -27.23 -3.88 -29.03
C ILE A 129 -28.46 -3.16 -28.46
N THR A 130 -29.44 -2.81 -29.31
CA THR A 130 -30.58 -1.98 -28.89
C THR A 130 -31.51 -2.65 -27.88
N ASN A 131 -31.55 -3.98 -27.84
CA ASN A 131 -32.37 -4.74 -26.88
C ASN A 131 -31.53 -5.29 -25.71
N ASN A 132 -30.26 -4.88 -25.59
CA ASN A 132 -29.35 -5.41 -24.59
C ASN A 132 -29.47 -4.64 -23.27
N PRO A 133 -29.80 -5.29 -22.13
CA PRO A 133 -29.94 -4.60 -20.85
C PRO A 133 -28.62 -4.10 -20.26
N THR A 134 -27.48 -4.59 -20.76
CA THR A 134 -26.13 -4.20 -20.32
C THR A 134 -25.49 -3.14 -21.23
N ILE A 135 -26.23 -2.58 -22.19
CA ILE A 135 -25.77 -1.49 -23.05
C ILE A 135 -26.64 -0.25 -22.84
N GLN A 136 -25.99 0.91 -22.72
CA GLN A 136 -26.64 2.20 -22.75
C GLN A 136 -26.14 3.00 -23.95
N LEU A 137 -27.07 3.44 -24.81
CA LEU A 137 -26.80 4.34 -25.93
C LEU A 137 -27.22 5.75 -25.52
N VAL A 138 -26.24 6.60 -25.25
CA VAL A 138 -26.48 7.94 -24.69
C VAL A 138 -26.02 9.00 -25.68
N ILE A 139 -26.89 9.95 -26.00
CA ILE A 139 -26.57 11.01 -26.96
C ILE A 139 -26.04 12.24 -26.22
N SER A 140 -24.92 12.80 -26.67
CA SER A 140 -24.36 14.07 -26.19
C SER A 140 -24.17 15.08 -27.34
N GLY A 141 -23.49 16.20 -27.08
CA GLY A 141 -23.23 17.24 -28.08
C GLY A 141 -24.48 18.02 -28.51
N ASN A 142 -24.67 18.16 -29.83
CA ASN A 142 -25.82 18.82 -30.47
C ASN A 142 -27.07 17.93 -30.42
N GLN A 143 -27.58 17.65 -29.22
CA GLN A 143 -28.79 16.87 -28.98
C GLN A 143 -30.05 17.55 -29.55
N PRO A 144 -31.08 16.77 -29.98
CA PRO A 144 -32.40 17.32 -30.29
C PRO A 144 -33.04 17.98 -29.05
N ASP A 145 -34.00 18.89 -29.28
CA ASP A 145 -34.80 19.52 -28.21
C ASP A 145 -35.38 18.43 -27.26
N PRO A 146 -35.18 18.53 -25.93
CA PRO A 146 -35.69 17.58 -24.96
C PRO A 146 -37.19 17.27 -25.05
N LYS A 147 -38.00 18.22 -25.53
CA LYS A 147 -39.45 18.02 -25.75
C LYS A 147 -39.73 16.97 -26.82
N ARG A 148 -38.76 16.62 -27.67
CA ARG A 148 -38.90 15.60 -28.72
C ARG A 148 -38.40 14.23 -28.29
N TRP A 149 -37.73 14.10 -27.15
CA TRP A 149 -37.08 12.85 -26.76
C TRP A 149 -38.04 11.68 -26.62
N HIS A 150 -39.29 11.93 -26.21
CA HIS A 150 -40.33 10.91 -26.11
C HIS A 150 -40.69 10.26 -27.46
N THR A 151 -40.41 10.94 -28.58
CA THR A 151 -40.68 10.44 -29.94
C THR A 151 -39.61 9.46 -30.45
N TYR A 152 -38.43 9.44 -29.82
CA TYR A 152 -37.34 8.54 -30.21
C TYR A 152 -37.47 7.19 -29.49
N PRO A 153 -36.90 6.09 -30.05
CA PRO A 153 -36.91 4.78 -29.41
C PRO A 153 -36.44 4.83 -27.94
N ALA A 154 -37.06 4.01 -27.09
CA ALA A 154 -36.83 4.05 -25.64
C ALA A 154 -35.40 3.69 -25.21
N TYR A 155 -34.68 2.91 -26.03
CA TYR A 155 -33.28 2.56 -25.78
C TYR A 155 -32.30 3.71 -26.03
N ILE A 156 -32.77 4.84 -26.61
CA ILE A 156 -31.98 6.06 -26.78
C ILE A 156 -32.16 6.95 -25.56
N LEU A 157 -31.05 7.16 -24.86
CA LEU A 157 -30.91 7.99 -23.67
C LEU A 157 -30.12 9.26 -24.00
N PHE A 158 -30.08 10.22 -23.08
CA PHE A 158 -29.49 11.55 -23.34
C PHE A 158 -28.63 12.02 -22.16
N ASP A 159 -27.48 12.60 -22.47
CA ASP A 159 -26.60 13.24 -21.49
C ASP A 159 -27.23 14.55 -21.00
N GLY A 160 -27.45 14.67 -19.69
CA GLY A 160 -28.01 15.87 -19.09
C GLY A 160 -26.97 16.99 -19.01
N LYS A 161 -27.33 18.20 -19.41
CA LYS A 161 -26.47 19.39 -19.27
C LYS A 161 -26.81 20.11 -17.97
N ARG A 162 -25.81 20.66 -17.28
CA ARG A 162 -25.98 21.41 -16.02
C ARG A 162 -27.05 22.50 -16.10
N GLU A 163 -27.03 23.32 -17.15
CA GLU A 163 -27.98 24.41 -17.37
C GLU A 163 -29.28 23.96 -18.06
N GLY A 164 -29.42 22.65 -18.30
CA GLY A 164 -30.54 22.07 -19.02
C GLY A 164 -31.81 22.06 -18.18
N HIS A 165 -32.90 22.54 -18.78
CA HIS A 165 -34.23 22.49 -18.17
C HIS A 165 -35.05 21.41 -18.88
N TYR A 166 -35.40 20.35 -18.16
CA TYR A 166 -35.96 19.14 -18.73
C TYR A 166 -37.42 18.93 -18.28
N PRO A 167 -38.34 18.62 -19.21
CA PRO A 167 -39.65 18.05 -18.86
C PRO A 167 -39.51 16.78 -18.03
N ALA A 168 -40.50 16.47 -17.19
CA ALA A 168 -40.43 15.33 -16.26
C ALA A 168 -40.27 13.96 -16.97
N ASP A 169 -40.82 13.82 -18.17
CA ASP A 169 -40.63 12.63 -19.02
C ASP A 169 -39.23 12.56 -19.63
N ALA A 170 -38.62 13.70 -19.98
CA ALA A 170 -37.24 13.77 -20.47
C ALA A 170 -36.22 13.37 -19.39
N ILE A 171 -36.43 13.76 -18.13
CA ILE A 171 -35.54 13.40 -17.00
C ILE A 171 -35.40 11.87 -16.85
N LYS A 172 -36.44 11.10 -17.18
CA LYS A 172 -36.40 9.62 -17.15
C LYS A 172 -35.43 9.04 -18.18
N ARG A 173 -35.13 9.77 -19.25
CA ARG A 173 -34.19 9.37 -20.31
C ARG A 173 -32.75 9.85 -20.07
N ILE A 174 -32.46 10.47 -18.93
CA ILE A 174 -31.12 10.95 -18.57
C ILE A 174 -30.46 9.95 -17.60
N PRO A 175 -29.38 9.24 -17.99
CA PRO A 175 -28.66 8.35 -17.10
C PRO A 175 -27.50 9.05 -16.37
N LEU A 176 -26.92 10.10 -16.98
CA LEU A 176 -25.85 10.92 -16.43
C LEU A 176 -26.04 12.40 -16.76
N TYR A 177 -25.42 13.27 -15.97
CA TYR A 177 -25.21 14.68 -16.29
C TYR A 177 -23.72 14.97 -16.48
N SER A 178 -23.41 15.72 -17.54
CA SER A 178 -22.06 16.17 -17.86
C SER A 178 -21.95 17.69 -17.88
N THR A 179 -20.77 18.22 -17.53
CA THR A 179 -20.44 19.64 -17.62
C THR A 179 -18.93 19.85 -17.76
N ASP A 180 -18.55 21.01 -18.32
CA ASP A 180 -17.17 21.50 -18.28
C ASP A 180 -16.74 21.71 -16.82
N LEU A 181 -15.54 21.24 -16.46
CA LEU A 181 -14.92 21.56 -15.16
C LEU A 181 -14.65 23.07 -15.02
N LYS A 182 -14.33 23.76 -16.13
CA LYS A 182 -14.01 25.19 -16.17
C LYS A 182 -15.18 26.09 -15.76
N ASN A 183 -16.41 25.55 -15.78
CA ASN A 183 -17.57 26.24 -15.22
C ASN A 183 -17.49 26.43 -13.70
N PHE A 184 -16.60 25.70 -13.01
CA PHE A 184 -16.45 25.75 -11.56
C PHE A 184 -15.10 26.27 -11.09
N THR A 185 -14.02 25.88 -11.78
CA THR A 185 -12.63 26.10 -11.36
C THR A 185 -11.67 26.22 -12.55
N GLN A 186 -10.57 26.95 -12.37
CA GLN A 186 -9.42 26.96 -13.30
C GLN A 186 -8.29 26.02 -12.84
N TRP A 187 -8.59 25.10 -11.93
CA TRP A 187 -7.63 24.16 -11.36
C TRP A 187 -6.99 23.29 -12.45
N ASN A 188 -5.66 23.25 -12.44
CA ASN A 188 -4.85 22.56 -13.44
C ASN A 188 -4.48 21.12 -13.05
N GLY A 189 -5.10 20.58 -12.00
CA GLY A 189 -4.85 19.22 -11.52
C GLY A 189 -3.66 19.10 -10.57
N LYS A 190 -3.06 20.21 -10.11
CA LYS A 190 -1.96 20.21 -9.12
C LYS A 190 -2.43 20.80 -7.78
N GLY A 191 -1.99 20.21 -6.67
CA GLY A 191 -2.44 20.61 -5.34
C GLY A 191 -3.94 20.34 -5.16
N ILE A 192 -4.57 21.06 -4.24
CA ILE A 192 -6.01 20.92 -3.94
C ILE A 192 -6.84 22.00 -4.65
N ILE A 193 -8.10 21.69 -4.95
CA ILE A 193 -9.09 22.70 -5.36
C ILE A 193 -9.38 23.59 -4.14
N VAL A 194 -9.37 24.91 -4.31
CA VAL A 194 -9.65 25.84 -3.20
C VAL A 194 -11.07 25.65 -2.69
N LYS A 195 -11.25 25.75 -1.36
CA LYS A 195 -12.50 25.41 -0.69
C LYS A 195 -13.79 25.99 -1.33
N PRO A 196 -13.86 27.28 -1.70
CA PRO A 196 -15.07 27.82 -2.31
C PRO A 196 -15.42 27.21 -3.68
N GLU A 197 -14.40 26.81 -4.46
CA GLU A 197 -14.59 26.12 -5.74
C GLU A 197 -15.00 24.67 -5.53
N HIS A 198 -14.28 23.97 -4.64
CA HIS A 198 -14.59 22.61 -4.22
C HIS A 198 -16.05 22.50 -3.75
N ASP A 199 -16.50 23.39 -2.86
CA ASP A 199 -17.86 23.38 -2.32
C ASP A 199 -18.91 23.58 -3.43
N ARG A 200 -18.64 24.40 -4.46
CA ARG A 200 -19.55 24.56 -5.62
C ARG A 200 -19.63 23.30 -6.47
N ILE A 201 -18.49 22.64 -6.71
CA ILE A 201 -18.42 21.38 -7.46
C ILE A 201 -19.18 20.30 -6.69
N GLN A 202 -18.89 20.16 -5.39
CA GLN A 202 -19.52 19.16 -4.53
C GLN A 202 -21.04 19.34 -4.46
N ASN A 203 -21.52 20.58 -4.25
CA ASN A 203 -22.96 20.86 -4.22
C ASN A 203 -23.66 20.47 -5.54
N TRP A 204 -23.00 20.64 -6.68
CA TRP A 204 -23.56 20.20 -7.96
C TRP A 204 -23.57 18.68 -8.07
N ILE A 205 -22.47 17.99 -7.70
CA ILE A 205 -22.40 16.52 -7.66
C ILE A 205 -23.54 15.97 -6.80
N ASP A 206 -23.70 16.48 -5.57
CA ASP A 206 -24.72 16.06 -4.62
C ASP A 206 -26.15 16.28 -5.17
N SER A 207 -26.36 17.40 -5.88
CA SER A 207 -27.66 17.68 -6.51
C SER A 207 -28.01 16.66 -7.60
N VAL A 208 -27.03 16.21 -8.40
CA VAL A 208 -27.22 15.19 -9.43
C VAL A 208 -27.41 13.81 -8.81
N HIS A 209 -26.65 13.47 -7.78
CA HIS A 209 -26.80 12.22 -7.03
C HIS A 209 -28.16 12.12 -6.33
N THR A 210 -28.73 13.25 -5.86
CA THR A 210 -30.09 13.29 -5.31
C THR A 210 -31.15 12.88 -6.32
N LEU A 211 -30.89 13.07 -7.63
CA LEU A 211 -31.75 12.59 -8.72
C LEU A 211 -31.50 11.11 -9.08
N GLY A 212 -30.57 10.44 -8.39
CA GLY A 212 -30.15 9.07 -8.67
C GLY A 212 -29.38 8.93 -10.00
N LYS A 213 -28.72 10.00 -10.46
CA LYS A 213 -28.04 10.06 -11.75
C LYS A 213 -26.52 10.10 -11.59
N LYS A 214 -25.81 9.68 -12.63
CA LYS A 214 -24.34 9.70 -12.67
C LYS A 214 -23.82 11.09 -13.02
N VAL A 215 -22.60 11.41 -12.59
CA VAL A 215 -21.87 12.64 -12.90
C VAL A 215 -20.63 12.35 -13.73
N ARG A 216 -20.37 13.19 -14.74
CA ARG A 216 -19.11 13.28 -15.50
C ARG A 216 -18.68 14.75 -15.65
N PHE A 217 -17.39 15.02 -15.59
CA PHE A 217 -16.81 16.30 -16.03
C PHE A 217 -15.99 16.09 -17.29
N TRP A 218 -16.04 17.03 -18.24
CA TRP A 218 -15.13 17.09 -19.39
C TRP A 218 -14.21 18.33 -19.28
N ASP A 219 -13.19 18.41 -20.13
CA ASP A 219 -12.10 19.41 -20.05
C ASP A 219 -11.32 19.36 -18.71
N THR A 220 -11.07 18.15 -18.24
CA THR A 220 -10.42 17.88 -16.95
C THR A 220 -8.91 17.64 -17.15
N PRO A 221 -8.04 18.11 -16.23
CA PRO A 221 -6.66 17.64 -16.21
C PRO A 221 -6.60 16.11 -16.08
N ASP A 222 -5.70 15.45 -16.83
CA ASP A 222 -5.68 13.99 -16.93
C ASP A 222 -4.43 13.40 -16.26
N ASN A 223 -4.50 13.26 -14.93
CA ASN A 223 -3.41 12.77 -14.08
C ASN A 223 -3.93 12.16 -12.76
N PRO A 224 -3.10 11.37 -12.04
CA PRO A 224 -3.53 10.68 -10.81
C PRO A 224 -4.13 11.58 -9.72
N ASN A 225 -3.60 12.80 -9.53
CA ASN A 225 -4.14 13.73 -8.53
C ASN A 225 -5.57 14.16 -8.89
N THR A 226 -5.85 14.34 -10.18
CA THR A 226 -7.19 14.71 -10.66
C THR A 226 -8.16 13.55 -10.55
N TRP A 227 -7.77 12.36 -10.99
CA TRP A 227 -8.59 11.15 -10.88
C TRP A 227 -9.01 10.91 -9.42
N LYS A 228 -8.05 11.00 -8.51
CA LYS A 228 -8.28 10.84 -7.07
C LYS A 228 -9.16 11.92 -6.47
N THR A 229 -8.93 13.18 -6.82
CA THR A 229 -9.80 14.28 -6.36
C THR A 229 -11.25 14.00 -6.74
N PHE A 230 -11.49 13.58 -7.98
CA PHE A 230 -12.83 13.20 -8.44
C PHE A 230 -13.38 11.95 -7.78
N MET A 231 -12.53 10.97 -7.46
CA MET A 231 -12.95 9.81 -6.66
C MET A 231 -13.47 10.24 -5.29
N ASN A 232 -12.71 11.08 -4.59
CA ASN A 232 -13.04 11.59 -3.26
C ASN A 232 -14.33 12.45 -3.28
N MET A 233 -14.61 13.12 -4.38
CA MET A 233 -15.82 13.93 -4.56
C MET A 233 -17.05 13.13 -5.05
N GLY A 234 -16.88 11.84 -5.39
CA GLY A 234 -17.97 10.97 -5.83
C GLY A 234 -18.33 11.03 -7.31
N VAL A 235 -17.43 11.50 -8.19
CA VAL A 235 -17.66 11.53 -9.63
C VAL A 235 -17.80 10.10 -10.18
N ASN A 236 -18.87 9.80 -10.91
CA ASN A 236 -19.15 8.41 -11.29
C ASN A 236 -18.35 7.94 -12.50
N TYR A 237 -18.13 8.83 -13.47
CA TYR A 237 -17.30 8.60 -14.65
C TYR A 237 -16.16 9.62 -14.72
N ILE A 238 -14.93 9.15 -14.50
CA ILE A 238 -13.70 9.93 -14.58
C ILE A 238 -13.28 9.99 -16.04
N ASN A 239 -13.29 11.20 -16.61
CA ASN A 239 -12.92 11.46 -17.99
C ASN A 239 -11.40 11.33 -18.18
N THR A 240 -10.98 10.68 -19.26
CA THR A 240 -9.56 10.48 -19.56
C THR A 240 -9.33 10.28 -21.05
N ASP A 241 -8.20 10.79 -21.54
CA ASP A 241 -7.64 10.43 -22.85
C ASP A 241 -6.53 9.38 -22.69
N LYS A 242 -6.15 9.02 -21.45
CA LYS A 242 -5.07 8.09 -21.08
C LYS A 242 -5.63 6.77 -20.56
N VAL A 243 -6.27 6.02 -21.46
CA VAL A 243 -6.96 4.75 -21.15
C VAL A 243 -6.14 3.79 -20.29
N GLU A 244 -4.92 3.43 -20.71
CA GLU A 244 -4.10 2.48 -19.93
C GLU A 244 -3.70 3.06 -18.57
N GLY A 245 -3.33 4.34 -18.51
CA GLY A 245 -2.85 4.98 -17.28
C GLY A 245 -3.90 5.01 -16.16
N ILE A 246 -5.14 5.38 -16.48
CA ILE A 246 -6.22 5.36 -15.48
C ILE A 246 -6.68 3.93 -15.18
N ALA A 247 -6.61 3.00 -16.15
CA ALA A 247 -6.98 1.61 -15.93
C ALA A 247 -6.05 0.95 -14.91
N ASP A 248 -4.74 1.11 -15.08
CA ASP A 248 -3.74 0.60 -14.15
C ASP A 248 -3.88 1.26 -12.78
N PHE A 249 -4.12 2.57 -12.73
CA PHE A 249 -4.38 3.30 -11.49
C PHE A 249 -5.61 2.75 -10.74
N LEU A 250 -6.75 2.60 -11.41
CA LEU A 250 -8.00 2.14 -10.79
C LEU A 250 -7.96 0.65 -10.43
N SER A 251 -7.28 -0.19 -11.21
CA SER A 251 -7.14 -1.62 -10.91
C SER A 251 -6.22 -1.90 -9.73
N ASN A 252 -5.28 -1.02 -9.39
CA ASN A 252 -4.29 -1.26 -8.34
C ASN A 252 -4.65 -0.65 -6.97
N ARG A 253 -5.82 -0.01 -6.82
CA ARG A 253 -6.18 0.73 -5.59
C ARG A 253 -6.13 -0.11 -4.32
N GLU A 254 -6.59 -1.36 -4.37
CA GLU A 254 -6.55 -2.25 -3.19
C GLU A 254 -5.13 -2.51 -2.65
N ASN A 255 -4.10 -2.42 -3.49
CA ASN A 255 -2.72 -2.58 -3.06
C ASN A 255 -2.14 -1.28 -2.50
N VAL A 256 -2.58 -0.12 -2.98
CA VAL A 256 -1.98 1.17 -2.62
C VAL A 256 -2.79 1.99 -1.62
N GLU A 257 -4.01 1.56 -1.29
CA GLU A 257 -4.85 2.17 -0.27
C GLU A 257 -4.98 1.28 0.98
N TYR A 258 -4.68 1.85 2.14
CA TYR A 258 -5.07 1.30 3.43
C TYR A 258 -6.23 2.11 4.01
N ASN A 259 -7.30 1.42 4.41
CA ASN A 259 -8.57 2.04 4.79
C ASN A 259 -8.81 2.11 6.31
N GLY A 260 -7.76 2.07 7.14
CA GLY A 260 -7.91 2.12 8.60
C GLY A 260 -8.61 0.90 9.20
N THR A 261 -8.45 -0.27 8.57
CA THR A 261 -9.15 -1.52 8.91
C THR A 261 -8.67 -2.17 10.19
N THR A 262 -7.45 -1.84 10.65
CA THR A 262 -6.87 -2.34 11.90
C THR A 262 -7.16 -1.35 13.03
N ALA A 263 -7.49 -1.86 14.20
CA ALA A 263 -7.64 -1.02 15.38
C ALA A 263 -6.31 -0.34 15.73
N PRO A 264 -6.30 0.95 16.10
CA PRO A 264 -5.08 1.60 16.58
C PRO A 264 -4.65 0.96 17.90
N HIS A 265 -3.35 0.89 18.14
CA HIS A 265 -2.78 0.47 19.41
C HIS A 265 -2.41 1.70 20.26
N THR A 266 -2.35 1.50 21.58
CA THR A 266 -1.95 2.56 22.50
C THR A 266 -0.43 2.67 22.53
N ILE A 267 0.09 3.90 22.61
CA ILE A 267 1.52 4.16 22.80
C ILE A 267 1.86 4.16 24.30
N TYR A 268 3.06 3.71 24.63
CA TYR A 268 3.66 3.89 25.93
C TYR A 268 3.98 5.38 26.16
N LYS A 269 3.61 5.89 27.34
CA LYS A 269 3.93 7.26 27.74
C LYS A 269 5.37 7.31 28.27
N ALA A 270 6.29 7.74 27.43
CA ALA A 270 7.70 7.91 27.76
C ALA A 270 7.89 8.73 29.05
N LYS A 271 8.72 8.23 29.97
CA LYS A 271 9.12 8.91 31.20
C LYS A 271 10.49 9.58 31.08
N TYR A 272 11.24 9.27 30.02
CA TYR A 272 12.56 9.80 29.70
C TYR A 272 13.58 9.60 30.83
N VAL A 273 13.55 8.45 31.50
CA VAL A 273 14.45 8.18 32.63
C VAL A 273 15.90 8.12 32.13
N ASN A 274 16.74 9.01 32.66
CA ASN A 274 18.14 9.17 32.27
C ASN A 274 18.34 9.40 30.75
N ASN A 275 17.33 9.87 30.03
CA ASN A 275 17.47 10.21 28.62
C ASN A 275 18.58 11.28 28.46
N ASP A 276 19.42 11.14 27.44
CA ASP A 276 20.61 11.97 27.18
C ASP A 276 21.73 11.88 28.23
N SER A 277 21.52 11.25 29.39
CA SER A 277 22.57 11.11 30.40
C SER A 277 23.74 10.26 29.87
N LEU A 278 24.96 10.78 29.98
CA LEU A 278 26.19 10.07 29.64
C LEU A 278 26.68 9.22 30.82
N ILE A 279 26.00 8.10 31.05
CA ILE A 279 26.28 7.17 32.14
C ILE A 279 26.69 5.80 31.62
N THR A 280 27.31 4.99 32.47
CA THR A 280 27.57 3.59 32.14
C THR A 280 26.25 2.84 31.95
N ILE A 281 26.15 2.12 30.83
CA ILE A 281 25.05 1.21 30.51
C ILE A 281 25.60 -0.22 30.43
N ASN A 282 24.71 -1.19 30.57
CA ASN A 282 25.05 -2.60 30.36
C ASN A 282 24.01 -3.36 29.54
N LYS A 283 22.98 -2.67 29.05
CA LYS A 283 21.90 -3.27 28.26
C LYS A 283 21.67 -2.43 27.02
N VAL A 284 21.66 -3.08 25.86
CA VAL A 284 21.32 -2.46 24.58
C VAL A 284 20.24 -3.30 23.92
N ILE A 285 19.20 -2.64 23.43
CA ILE A 285 18.16 -3.23 22.59
C ILE A 285 18.21 -2.50 21.25
N LEU A 286 18.56 -3.24 20.19
CA LEU A 286 18.54 -2.78 18.81
C LEU A 286 17.30 -3.34 18.12
N LEU A 287 16.42 -2.46 17.67
CA LEU A 287 15.21 -2.80 16.92
C LEU A 287 15.42 -2.42 15.46
N ILE A 288 15.23 -3.37 14.54
CA ILE A 288 15.39 -3.16 13.11
C ILE A 288 14.05 -3.36 12.43
N GLY A 289 13.50 -2.30 11.83
CA GLY A 289 12.40 -2.44 10.87
C GLY A 289 13.01 -2.63 9.49
N ASP A 290 13.03 -3.85 8.97
CA ASP A 290 13.61 -4.13 7.65
C ASP A 290 12.86 -3.30 6.58
N GLY A 291 13.58 -2.58 5.73
CA GLY A 291 12.98 -1.70 4.72
C GLY A 291 12.27 -0.43 5.26
N MET A 292 12.37 -0.14 6.56
CA MET A 292 11.64 0.93 7.25
C MET A 292 12.24 2.34 7.02
N GLY A 293 11.96 2.91 5.85
CA GLY A 293 12.21 4.32 5.57
C GLY A 293 11.21 5.29 6.25
N LEU A 294 11.40 6.59 6.01
CA LEU A 294 10.55 7.64 6.61
C LEU A 294 9.08 7.53 6.17
N THR A 295 8.81 7.09 4.95
CA THR A 295 7.45 6.99 4.42
C THR A 295 6.73 5.76 4.95
N GLN A 296 7.43 4.66 5.19
CA GLN A 296 6.93 3.49 5.92
C GLN A 296 6.53 3.88 7.34
N ILE A 297 7.39 4.62 8.06
CA ILE A 297 7.08 5.15 9.41
C ILE A 297 5.82 6.04 9.39
N TYR A 298 5.76 7.00 8.47
CA TYR A 298 4.63 7.93 8.42
C TYR A 298 3.31 7.23 8.00
N SER A 299 3.41 6.16 7.20
CA SER A 299 2.26 5.30 6.88
C SER A 299 1.71 4.60 8.13
N GLY A 300 2.58 4.05 8.99
CA GLY A 300 2.19 3.46 10.27
C GLY A 300 1.62 4.50 11.25
N PHE A 301 2.20 5.70 11.30
CA PHE A 301 1.68 6.82 12.10
C PHE A 301 0.26 7.20 11.69
N THR A 302 0.04 7.31 10.37
CA THR A 302 -1.29 7.61 9.84
C THR A 302 -2.25 6.47 10.15
N GLY A 303 -1.88 5.21 9.85
CA GLY A 303 -2.70 4.02 10.15
C GLY A 303 -3.07 3.87 11.63
N ASN A 304 -2.16 4.22 12.53
CA ASN A 304 -2.37 4.22 13.98
C ASN A 304 -3.05 5.50 14.51
N ARG A 305 -3.56 6.34 13.61
CA ARG A 305 -4.34 7.55 13.89
C ARG A 305 -3.58 8.64 14.62
N GLY A 306 -2.35 8.89 14.18
CA GLY A 306 -1.56 10.05 14.57
C GLY A 306 -0.67 9.81 15.79
N GLN A 307 -0.28 8.56 16.05
CA GLN A 307 0.56 8.20 17.19
C GLN A 307 1.44 6.99 16.85
N LEU A 308 2.69 6.99 17.31
CA LEU A 308 3.62 5.86 17.33
C LEU A 308 4.56 6.04 18.53
N ASN A 309 4.95 4.96 19.19
CA ASN A 309 6.00 4.94 20.21
C ASN A 309 7.32 5.48 19.65
N LEU A 310 7.66 5.10 18.42
CA LEU A 310 8.88 5.54 17.74
C LEU A 310 9.00 7.07 17.68
N LEU A 311 7.89 7.79 17.50
CA LEU A 311 7.89 9.25 17.39
C LEU A 311 7.98 9.98 18.74
N GLU A 312 7.97 9.25 19.86
CA GLU A 312 8.27 9.78 21.19
C GLU A 312 9.80 9.77 21.49
N MET A 313 10.63 9.23 20.60
CA MET A 313 12.08 9.24 20.77
C MET A 313 12.69 10.61 20.38
N LEU A 314 13.36 11.27 21.32
CA LEU A 314 13.89 12.63 21.13
C LEU A 314 15.19 12.70 20.32
N ASN A 315 15.94 11.58 20.24
CA ASN A 315 17.24 11.54 19.57
C ASN A 315 17.12 10.87 18.22
N ILE A 316 17.41 11.64 17.17
CA ILE A 316 17.24 11.20 15.78
C ILE A 316 18.52 11.51 14.99
N GLY A 317 18.98 10.54 14.24
CA GLY A 317 20.03 10.65 13.24
C GLY A 317 19.63 9.97 11.93
N PHE A 318 20.56 9.94 10.98
CA PHE A 318 20.40 9.24 9.71
C PHE A 318 21.63 8.40 9.39
N SER A 319 21.36 7.22 8.85
CA SER A 319 22.36 6.22 8.50
C SER A 319 22.45 6.03 6.99
N LYS A 320 23.67 6.06 6.45
CA LYS A 320 23.97 5.72 5.05
C LYS A 320 24.14 4.20 4.91
N THR A 321 23.42 3.62 3.95
CA THR A 321 23.15 2.18 3.90
C THR A 321 23.92 1.41 2.83
N TYR A 322 24.48 2.07 1.80
CA TYR A 322 25.20 1.43 0.68
C TYR A 322 26.18 0.31 1.10
N SER A 323 26.33 -0.72 0.26
CA SER A 323 27.20 -1.89 0.52
C SER A 323 28.63 -1.64 0.01
N ALA A 324 29.54 -2.60 0.19
CA ALA A 324 30.91 -2.47 -0.32
C ALA A 324 30.98 -2.49 -1.86
N ASP A 325 30.02 -3.12 -2.52
CA ASP A 325 30.00 -3.39 -3.97
C ASP A 325 28.84 -2.73 -4.72
N SER A 326 27.91 -2.07 -4.03
CA SER A 326 26.70 -1.50 -4.63
C SER A 326 26.27 -0.18 -3.99
N TYR A 327 25.67 0.68 -4.82
CA TYR A 327 25.02 1.91 -4.40
C TYR A 327 23.75 1.65 -3.56
N ILE A 328 23.07 0.53 -3.82
CA ILE A 328 21.88 0.06 -3.09
C ILE A 328 22.27 -1.24 -2.38
N THR A 329 22.16 -1.25 -1.05
CA THR A 329 22.45 -2.43 -0.23
C THR A 329 21.31 -3.43 -0.27
N ASP A 330 21.59 -4.68 0.09
CA ASP A 330 20.58 -5.62 0.56
C ASP A 330 20.64 -5.78 2.10
N SER A 331 19.67 -6.50 2.66
CA SER A 331 19.56 -6.76 4.10
C SER A 331 20.78 -7.49 4.67
N ALA A 332 21.44 -8.35 3.88
CA ALA A 332 22.65 -9.06 4.30
C ALA A 332 23.83 -8.11 4.56
N ALA A 333 24.13 -7.25 3.59
CA ALA A 333 25.19 -6.28 3.74
C ALA A 333 24.85 -5.19 4.78
N GLY A 334 23.58 -4.75 4.82
CA GLY A 334 23.08 -3.77 5.78
C GLY A 334 23.16 -4.27 7.23
N GLY A 335 22.64 -5.48 7.48
CA GLY A 335 22.73 -6.18 8.75
C GLY A 335 24.17 -6.43 9.17
N THR A 336 25.02 -6.93 8.27
CA THR A 336 26.45 -7.19 8.56
C THR A 336 27.19 -5.91 8.96
N ALA A 337 26.90 -4.79 8.29
CA ALA A 337 27.52 -3.51 8.64
C ALA A 337 27.15 -3.04 10.06
N MET A 338 25.89 -3.20 10.47
CA MET A 338 25.43 -2.87 11.83
C MET A 338 25.91 -3.88 12.88
N ALA A 339 26.08 -5.14 12.50
CA ALA A 339 26.51 -6.20 13.40
C ALA A 339 28.02 -6.24 13.64
N SER A 340 28.84 -5.81 12.68
CA SER A 340 30.31 -5.98 12.70
C SER A 340 31.13 -4.68 12.54
N GLY A 341 30.48 -3.57 12.15
CA GLY A 341 31.16 -2.32 11.88
C GLY A 341 31.96 -2.30 10.58
N LYS A 342 31.78 -3.29 9.70
CA LYS A 342 32.40 -3.35 8.37
C LYS A 342 31.36 -3.49 7.28
N LYS A 343 31.51 -2.71 6.20
CA LYS A 343 30.75 -2.92 4.97
C LYS A 343 31.19 -4.23 4.32
N THR A 344 30.25 -4.91 3.67
CA THR A 344 30.49 -6.13 2.90
C THR A 344 29.69 -6.10 1.59
N ASN A 345 29.85 -7.11 0.74
CA ASN A 345 29.15 -7.20 -0.53
C ASN A 345 27.68 -7.58 -0.31
N ASN A 346 26.79 -7.22 -1.25
CA ASN A 346 25.41 -7.70 -1.18
C ASN A 346 25.35 -9.23 -1.11
N ARG A 347 24.36 -9.75 -0.38
CA ARG A 347 24.16 -11.17 -0.04
C ARG A 347 25.14 -11.74 0.99
N TYR A 348 26.22 -11.05 1.35
CA TYR A 348 27.18 -11.58 2.33
C TYR A 348 26.68 -11.37 3.76
N VAL A 349 26.68 -12.42 4.56
CA VAL A 349 26.18 -12.46 5.94
C VAL A 349 27.36 -12.68 6.89
N GLY A 350 27.66 -11.72 7.76
CA GLY A 350 28.67 -11.87 8.81
C GLY A 350 30.11 -12.07 8.29
N VAL A 351 30.38 -11.80 7.03
CA VAL A 351 31.72 -11.91 6.42
C VAL A 351 32.13 -10.56 5.82
N ASP A 352 33.42 -10.29 5.70
CA ASP A 352 33.92 -9.11 4.99
C ASP A 352 33.78 -9.25 3.46
N ALA A 353 34.12 -8.20 2.71
CA ALA A 353 34.02 -8.18 1.25
C ALA A 353 34.89 -9.24 0.52
N THR A 354 35.79 -9.92 1.23
CA THR A 354 36.58 -11.05 0.70
C THR A 354 35.97 -12.41 1.05
N GLY A 355 34.91 -12.43 1.86
CA GLY A 355 34.23 -13.64 2.32
C GLY A 355 34.80 -14.24 3.60
N ILE A 356 35.68 -13.51 4.32
CA ILE A 356 36.24 -13.97 5.58
C ILE A 356 35.31 -13.59 6.73
N ALA A 357 35.02 -14.54 7.62
CA ALA A 357 34.21 -14.33 8.82
C ALA A 357 34.73 -13.16 9.67
N ILE A 358 33.81 -12.31 10.12
CA ILE A 358 34.11 -11.17 10.98
C ILE A 358 33.25 -11.23 12.26
N PRO A 359 33.82 -10.95 13.45
CA PRO A 359 33.06 -11.00 14.69
C PRO A 359 31.89 -10.00 14.69
N ALA A 360 30.70 -10.47 15.07
CA ALA A 360 29.54 -9.63 15.32
C ALA A 360 29.53 -9.15 16.79
N ILE A 361 28.61 -8.24 17.13
CA ILE A 361 28.43 -7.74 18.52
C ILE A 361 28.37 -8.90 19.53
N PRO A 362 27.56 -9.96 19.35
CA PRO A 362 27.53 -11.10 20.28
C PRO A 362 28.89 -11.75 20.52
N ASP A 363 29.71 -11.93 19.49
CA ASP A 363 31.05 -12.54 19.59
C ASP A 363 32.01 -11.69 20.42
N ILE A 364 31.85 -10.37 20.35
CA ILE A 364 32.73 -9.40 21.03
C ILE A 364 32.36 -9.26 22.51
N ILE A 365 31.06 -9.30 22.84
CA ILE A 365 30.58 -9.07 24.22
C ILE A 365 30.53 -10.34 25.06
N ALA A 366 30.39 -11.52 24.44
CA ALA A 366 30.30 -12.78 25.17
C ALA A 366 31.54 -13.09 26.04
N PRO A 367 32.79 -12.86 25.59
CA PRO A 367 33.98 -13.03 26.45
C PRO A 367 33.99 -12.12 27.68
N LYS A 368 33.23 -11.02 27.65
CA LYS A 368 33.08 -10.09 28.79
C LYS A 368 31.93 -10.51 29.74
N GLY A 369 31.23 -11.59 29.43
CA GLY A 369 30.14 -12.15 30.23
C GLY A 369 28.75 -11.60 29.93
N TYR A 370 28.59 -10.79 28.88
CA TYR A 370 27.27 -10.37 28.41
C TYR A 370 26.55 -11.53 27.71
N THR A 371 25.23 -11.52 27.75
CA THR A 371 24.39 -12.48 27.01
C THR A 371 23.65 -11.77 25.88
N SER A 372 23.24 -12.52 24.84
CA SER A 372 22.53 -11.94 23.71
C SER A 372 21.32 -12.75 23.26
N GLY A 373 20.37 -12.04 22.64
CA GLY A 373 19.17 -12.62 22.04
C GLY A 373 18.90 -12.01 20.67
N ILE A 374 18.55 -12.85 19.70
CA ILE A 374 18.24 -12.47 18.32
C ILE A 374 16.81 -12.90 18.00
N ILE A 375 15.99 -11.95 17.55
CA ILE A 375 14.56 -12.13 17.31
C ILE A 375 14.21 -11.62 15.92
N SER A 376 13.41 -12.38 15.17
CA SER A 376 12.83 -11.91 13.90
C SER A 376 11.35 -12.26 13.83
N ALA A 377 10.51 -11.29 13.46
CA ALA A 377 9.14 -11.53 13.00
C ALA A 377 9.12 -12.02 11.54
N GLY A 378 9.90 -13.05 11.28
CA GLY A 378 10.20 -13.59 9.97
C GLY A 378 11.06 -14.85 10.08
N ASP A 379 11.73 -15.20 8.99
CA ASP A 379 12.66 -16.31 8.95
C ASP A 379 13.93 -15.96 9.75
N ILE A 380 14.27 -16.78 10.74
CA ILE A 380 15.42 -16.51 11.62
C ILE A 380 16.76 -16.70 10.91
N THR A 381 16.75 -17.42 9.79
CA THR A 381 17.91 -17.67 8.92
C THR A 381 18.02 -16.66 7.79
N ASP A 382 17.06 -15.72 7.67
CA ASP A 382 17.17 -14.60 6.76
C ASP A 382 18.29 -13.64 7.18
N ALA A 383 18.64 -12.75 6.27
CA ALA A 383 19.92 -12.08 6.27
C ALA A 383 20.16 -11.15 7.47
N THR A 384 19.15 -10.35 7.86
CA THR A 384 19.25 -9.40 8.97
C THR A 384 19.52 -10.09 10.31
N PRO A 385 18.75 -11.11 10.75
CA PRO A 385 19.07 -11.84 11.97
C PRO A 385 20.34 -12.67 11.86
N ALA A 386 20.58 -13.32 10.72
CA ALA A 386 21.77 -14.14 10.52
C ALA A 386 23.07 -13.35 10.65
N ALA A 387 23.09 -12.08 10.25
CA ALA A 387 24.27 -11.22 10.35
C ALA A 387 24.80 -11.04 11.78
N PHE A 388 23.98 -11.33 12.81
CA PHE A 388 24.37 -11.23 14.22
C PHE A 388 24.83 -12.56 14.82
N TYR A 389 24.75 -13.68 14.10
CA TYR A 389 25.11 -15.00 14.67
C TYR A 389 25.82 -15.98 13.73
N ALA A 390 25.82 -15.72 12.42
CA ALA A 390 26.34 -16.64 11.40
C ALA A 390 27.25 -15.95 10.38
N HIS A 391 28.01 -16.77 9.66
CA HIS A 391 28.96 -16.36 8.62
C HIS A 391 28.72 -17.15 7.33
N ALA A 392 28.26 -16.47 6.28
CA ALA A 392 28.02 -17.06 4.97
C ALA A 392 28.30 -16.07 3.83
N GLN A 393 28.90 -16.54 2.74
CA GLN A 393 29.11 -15.73 1.53
C GLN A 393 27.84 -15.51 0.72
N ASP A 394 26.71 -16.12 1.10
CA ASP A 394 25.44 -15.92 0.43
C ASP A 394 24.27 -16.16 1.38
N ARG A 395 23.34 -15.18 1.46
CA ARG A 395 22.15 -15.23 2.31
C ARG A 395 21.22 -16.41 1.99
N SER A 396 21.29 -16.98 0.79
CA SER A 396 20.48 -18.16 0.43
C SER A 396 21.00 -19.47 1.04
N TYR A 397 22.15 -19.46 1.73
CA TYR A 397 22.70 -20.65 2.37
C TYR A 397 22.08 -20.89 3.76
N GLU A 398 20.74 -20.89 3.85
CA GLU A 398 19.96 -20.96 5.10
C GLU A 398 20.32 -22.19 5.96
N ASP A 399 20.56 -23.36 5.34
CA ASP A 399 21.02 -24.56 6.05
C ASP A 399 22.44 -24.36 6.63
N ALA A 400 23.33 -23.64 5.94
CA ALA A 400 24.67 -23.34 6.48
C ALA A 400 24.57 -22.31 7.62
N ILE A 401 23.75 -21.29 7.44
CA ILE A 401 23.46 -20.24 8.44
C ILE A 401 22.89 -20.86 9.72
N ALA A 402 21.87 -21.71 9.62
CA ALA A 402 21.29 -22.42 10.77
C ALA A 402 22.33 -23.28 11.51
N LYS A 403 23.18 -23.99 10.75
CA LYS A 403 24.24 -24.82 11.31
C LYS A 403 25.29 -23.99 12.05
N ASP A 404 25.60 -22.79 11.56
CA ASP A 404 26.63 -21.94 12.16
C ASP A 404 26.24 -21.45 13.58
N PHE A 405 24.93 -21.42 13.88
CA PHE A 405 24.43 -21.16 15.23
C PHE A 405 25.01 -22.11 16.30
N LEU A 406 25.45 -23.32 15.94
CA LEU A 406 26.14 -24.23 16.86
C LEU A 406 27.40 -23.61 17.48
N ASN A 407 28.04 -22.67 16.78
CA ASN A 407 29.26 -22.00 17.22
C ASN A 407 29.00 -20.60 17.80
N SER A 408 27.77 -20.09 17.66
CA SER A 408 27.39 -18.77 18.13
C SER A 408 27.31 -18.70 19.67
N PRO A 409 27.72 -17.58 20.29
CA PRO A 409 27.52 -17.35 21.72
C PRO A 409 26.09 -16.89 22.08
N VAL A 410 25.22 -16.65 21.09
CA VAL A 410 23.85 -16.15 21.30
C VAL A 410 23.04 -17.10 22.17
N SER A 411 22.41 -16.57 23.22
CA SER A 411 21.67 -17.37 24.21
C SER A 411 20.21 -17.61 23.82
N VAL A 412 19.58 -16.67 23.12
CA VAL A 412 18.17 -16.75 22.74
C VAL A 412 18.02 -16.52 21.24
N LEU A 413 17.29 -17.41 20.57
CA LEU A 413 16.99 -17.29 19.15
C LEU A 413 15.47 -17.49 18.93
N ILE A 414 14.77 -16.50 18.37
CA ILE A 414 13.31 -16.56 18.19
C ILE A 414 12.93 -16.09 16.80
N GLY A 415 12.20 -16.90 16.04
CA GLY A 415 11.73 -16.56 14.70
C GLY A 415 10.99 -17.73 14.06
N ALA A 416 11.09 -17.89 12.75
CA ALA A 416 10.51 -19.02 12.02
C ALA A 416 11.57 -20.03 11.50
N ALA A 417 11.20 -20.78 10.46
CA ALA A 417 12.08 -21.61 9.65
C ALA A 417 12.76 -22.79 10.37
N ALA A 418 12.00 -23.46 11.25
CA ALA A 418 12.42 -24.69 11.91
C ALA A 418 12.95 -25.77 10.93
N ARG A 419 12.52 -25.74 9.66
CA ARG A 419 12.96 -26.65 8.60
C ARG A 419 14.50 -26.68 8.43
N HIS A 420 15.18 -25.54 8.55
CA HIS A 420 16.65 -25.46 8.44
C HIS A 420 17.39 -26.03 9.65
N PHE A 421 16.65 -26.32 10.73
CA PHE A 421 17.17 -26.93 11.94
C PHE A 421 16.84 -28.43 12.03
N ASN A 422 15.61 -28.82 11.69
CA ASN A 422 15.09 -30.18 11.95
C ASN A 422 14.68 -30.98 10.71
N ALA A 423 14.71 -30.39 9.51
CA ALA A 423 14.30 -31.03 8.26
C ALA A 423 15.33 -30.79 7.13
N ARG A 424 16.61 -30.93 7.48
CA ARG A 424 17.74 -30.58 6.62
C ARG A 424 18.06 -31.67 5.59
N ALA A 425 18.63 -31.25 4.45
CA ALA A 425 19.07 -32.17 3.40
C ALA A 425 20.22 -33.10 3.85
N ASP A 426 21.11 -32.59 4.70
CA ASP A 426 22.26 -33.33 5.26
C ASP A 426 21.87 -34.27 6.43
N LYS A 427 20.59 -34.29 6.83
CA LYS A 427 20.03 -35.10 7.92
C LYS A 427 20.64 -34.82 9.30
N MET A 428 21.30 -33.67 9.48
CA MET A 428 21.80 -33.27 10.80
C MET A 428 20.63 -32.86 11.70
N ASP A 429 20.61 -33.35 12.94
CA ASP A 429 19.63 -32.93 13.95
C ASP A 429 20.22 -31.80 14.80
N LEU A 430 20.07 -30.56 14.33
CA LEU A 430 20.57 -29.39 15.07
C LEU A 430 19.90 -29.27 16.45
N PRO A 431 18.57 -29.47 16.62
CA PRO A 431 17.95 -29.47 17.94
C PRO A 431 18.61 -30.41 18.95
N ALA A 432 18.97 -31.64 18.55
CA ALA A 432 19.68 -32.56 19.42
C ALA A 432 21.06 -32.03 19.85
N LEU A 433 21.86 -31.54 18.89
CA LEU A 433 23.18 -30.96 19.15
C LEU A 433 23.11 -29.70 20.02
N LEU A 434 22.08 -28.87 19.83
CA LEU A 434 21.85 -27.66 20.62
C LEU A 434 21.38 -28.00 22.04
N LYS A 435 20.63 -29.09 22.21
CA LYS A 435 20.26 -29.60 23.53
C LYS A 435 21.48 -30.05 24.33
N GLU A 436 22.46 -30.69 23.68
CA GLU A 436 23.75 -31.02 24.32
C GLU A 436 24.52 -29.76 24.77
N LYS A 437 24.33 -28.64 24.06
CA LYS A 437 24.85 -27.31 24.44
C LYS A 437 23.98 -26.55 25.45
N GLY A 438 22.93 -27.18 25.97
CA GLY A 438 22.06 -26.65 27.01
C GLY A 438 20.90 -25.78 26.51
N TYR A 439 20.58 -25.78 25.22
CA TYR A 439 19.42 -25.07 24.69
C TYR A 439 18.14 -25.90 24.87
N SER A 440 17.05 -25.20 25.20
CA SER A 440 15.70 -25.73 24.96
C SER A 440 15.26 -25.38 23.53
N PHE A 441 14.63 -26.30 22.82
CA PHE A 441 14.13 -26.07 21.46
C PHE A 441 12.62 -26.31 21.40
N THR A 442 11.88 -25.40 20.76
CA THR A 442 10.45 -25.54 20.51
C THR A 442 10.05 -24.84 19.20
N THR A 443 8.96 -25.26 18.60
CA THR A 443 8.32 -24.63 17.44
C THR A 443 6.95 -24.01 17.77
N ASN A 444 6.54 -24.04 19.04
CA ASN A 444 5.26 -23.51 19.49
C ASN A 444 5.46 -22.18 20.23
N LEU A 445 4.78 -21.12 19.79
CA LEU A 445 4.87 -19.80 20.42
C LEU A 445 4.38 -19.81 21.87
N ALA A 446 3.40 -20.65 22.21
CA ALA A 446 2.83 -20.73 23.56
C ALA A 446 3.88 -21.17 24.61
N ASP A 447 4.91 -21.90 24.20
CA ASP A 447 5.95 -22.38 25.10
C ASP A 447 6.83 -21.25 25.64
N LEU A 448 6.85 -20.07 25.00
CA LEU A 448 7.56 -18.89 25.53
C LEU A 448 7.11 -18.53 26.96
N ASP A 449 5.85 -18.80 27.31
CA ASP A 449 5.29 -18.47 28.62
C ASP A 449 5.85 -19.38 29.72
N THR A 450 6.28 -20.60 29.38
CA THR A 450 6.69 -21.64 30.35
C THR A 450 8.18 -21.93 30.36
N ILE A 451 8.93 -21.62 29.29
CA ILE A 451 10.38 -21.83 29.23
C ILE A 451 11.10 -21.15 30.41
N GLN A 452 11.85 -21.94 31.18
CA GLN A 452 12.69 -21.45 32.30
C GLN A 452 14.18 -21.40 31.96
N SER A 453 14.60 -22.04 30.86
CA SER A 453 16.01 -22.04 30.44
C SER A 453 16.49 -20.63 30.10
N SER A 454 17.72 -20.31 30.47
CA SER A 454 18.41 -19.09 30.03
C SER A 454 18.92 -19.18 28.59
N LYS A 455 18.97 -20.40 28.03
CA LYS A 455 19.30 -20.67 26.63
C LYS A 455 18.16 -21.40 25.93
N TYR A 456 17.58 -20.79 24.91
CA TYR A 456 16.47 -21.41 24.18
C TYR A 456 16.30 -20.89 22.76
N ILE A 457 15.65 -21.72 21.96
CA ILE A 457 15.30 -21.46 20.57
C ILE A 457 13.81 -21.70 20.40
N ASN A 458 13.09 -20.72 19.85
CA ASN A 458 11.68 -20.83 19.52
C ASN A 458 11.46 -20.51 18.03
N LEU A 459 11.22 -21.55 17.22
CA LEU A 459 11.04 -21.43 15.77
C LEU A 459 9.60 -21.69 15.37
N SER A 460 8.73 -20.69 15.56
CA SER A 460 7.30 -20.80 15.29
C SER A 460 6.95 -20.29 13.90
N THR A 461 6.15 -21.06 13.16
CA THR A 461 5.58 -20.63 11.87
C THR A 461 4.68 -19.41 11.99
N GLN A 462 4.23 -19.08 13.21
CA GLN A 462 3.48 -17.86 13.46
C GLN A 462 4.29 -16.61 13.07
N ALA A 463 5.62 -16.62 13.21
CA ALA A 463 6.48 -15.50 12.81
C ALA A 463 6.50 -15.25 11.29
N GLU A 464 6.16 -16.24 10.45
CA GLU A 464 6.09 -16.09 8.98
C GLU A 464 4.80 -15.43 8.51
N LEU A 465 3.74 -15.46 9.33
CA LEU A 465 2.47 -14.85 8.96
C LEU A 465 2.62 -13.34 8.89
N SER A 466 2.01 -12.68 7.91
CA SER A 466 1.84 -11.23 7.97
C SER A 466 0.80 -10.84 9.02
N MET A 467 0.76 -9.57 9.40
CA MET A 467 -0.30 -9.03 10.27
C MET A 467 -1.68 -9.19 9.63
N GLU A 468 -1.79 -9.00 8.31
CA GLU A 468 -3.03 -9.27 7.55
C GLU A 468 -3.46 -10.76 7.61
N LYS A 469 -2.50 -11.67 7.85
CA LYS A 469 -2.74 -13.12 7.99
C LYS A 469 -2.79 -13.59 9.44
N GLY A 470 -2.81 -12.68 10.41
CA GLY A 470 -3.07 -12.99 11.81
C GLY A 470 -1.85 -13.47 12.62
N ARG A 471 -0.65 -12.91 12.37
CA ARG A 471 0.54 -13.14 13.24
C ARG A 471 0.26 -12.93 14.73
N GLY A 472 -0.61 -12.00 15.09
CA GLY A 472 -0.85 -11.62 16.49
C GLY A 472 0.34 -10.88 17.10
N GLU A 473 0.42 -10.82 18.43
CA GLU A 473 1.43 -10.03 19.18
C GLU A 473 2.81 -10.72 19.28
N PHE A 474 3.24 -11.41 18.21
CA PHE A 474 4.44 -12.26 18.22
C PHE A 474 5.70 -11.48 18.65
N LEU A 475 5.98 -10.36 17.99
CA LEU A 475 7.26 -9.64 18.16
C LEU A 475 7.38 -9.03 19.56
N ALA A 476 6.34 -8.32 20.02
CA ALA A 476 6.31 -7.75 21.36
C ALA A 476 6.40 -8.82 22.46
N LYS A 477 5.73 -9.97 22.27
CA LYS A 477 5.80 -11.11 23.20
C LYS A 477 7.20 -11.72 23.24
N ALA A 478 7.82 -11.96 22.09
CA ALA A 478 9.17 -12.50 21.97
C ALA A 478 10.21 -11.57 22.62
N LEU A 479 10.11 -10.25 22.36
CA LEU A 479 10.99 -9.25 22.94
C LEU A 479 10.86 -9.20 24.46
N THR A 480 9.63 -9.08 24.98
CA THR A 480 9.38 -9.01 26.44
C THR A 480 9.89 -10.26 27.16
N LYS A 481 9.68 -11.44 26.57
CA LYS A 481 10.19 -12.70 27.12
C LYS A 481 11.73 -12.73 27.12
N THR A 482 12.36 -12.30 26.03
CA THR A 482 13.82 -12.28 25.90
C THR A 482 14.46 -11.31 26.89
N ILE A 483 13.91 -10.09 27.02
CA ILE A 483 14.31 -9.11 28.04
C ILE A 483 14.25 -9.76 29.43
N ARG A 484 13.11 -10.37 29.79
CA ARG A 484 12.96 -11.01 31.11
C ARG A 484 14.00 -12.10 31.36
N THR A 485 14.26 -12.97 30.38
CA THR A 485 15.25 -14.05 30.54
C THR A 485 16.67 -13.49 30.67
N LEU A 486 17.06 -12.56 29.81
CA LEU A 486 18.44 -12.06 29.77
C LEU A 486 18.74 -11.06 30.91
N ASN A 487 17.73 -10.37 31.45
CA ASN A 487 17.89 -9.45 32.58
C ASN A 487 18.32 -10.15 33.88
N ALA A 488 18.22 -11.49 33.95
CA ALA A 488 18.80 -12.26 35.04
C ALA A 488 20.34 -12.17 35.09
N ASN A 489 21.00 -11.90 33.95
CA ASN A 489 22.44 -11.74 33.88
C ASN A 489 22.87 -10.35 34.39
N LYS A 490 23.62 -10.32 35.50
CA LYS A 490 24.11 -9.07 36.11
C LYS A 490 25.12 -8.31 35.27
N LYS A 491 25.82 -8.99 34.35
CA LYS A 491 26.70 -8.31 33.38
C LYS A 491 25.91 -7.51 32.35
N GLY A 492 24.67 -7.88 32.09
CA GLY A 492 23.80 -7.21 31.12
C GLY A 492 23.70 -7.98 29.80
N PHE A 493 23.09 -7.34 28.78
CA PHE A 493 22.77 -8.02 27.53
C PHE A 493 22.76 -7.13 26.29
N PHE A 494 22.77 -7.78 25.13
CA PHE A 494 22.43 -7.20 23.84
C PHE A 494 21.25 -7.95 23.21
N ILE A 495 20.21 -7.25 22.80
CA ILE A 495 19.11 -7.84 22.03
C ILE A 495 19.06 -7.17 20.66
N MET A 496 18.98 -7.97 19.61
CA MET A 496 18.51 -7.51 18.30
C MET A 496 17.13 -8.11 18.04
N ALA A 497 16.15 -7.26 17.71
CA ALA A 497 14.81 -7.70 17.35
C ALA A 497 14.32 -7.02 16.07
N GLU A 498 13.77 -7.80 15.16
CA GLU A 498 13.46 -7.37 13.81
C GLU A 498 11.96 -7.46 13.48
N GLY A 499 11.42 -6.38 12.93
CA GLY A 499 10.16 -6.36 12.18
C GLY A 499 10.43 -6.59 10.69
N ALA A 500 10.61 -7.85 10.29
CA ALA A 500 11.11 -8.21 8.96
C ALA A 500 10.16 -7.87 7.81
N GLN A 501 8.84 -7.94 8.04
CA GLN A 501 7.87 -7.94 6.93
C GLN A 501 7.42 -6.54 6.49
N ILE A 502 7.97 -5.46 7.08
CA ILE A 502 7.80 -4.10 6.55
C ILE A 502 8.40 -4.05 5.14
N ASP A 503 9.61 -4.59 4.98
CA ASP A 503 10.29 -4.81 3.71
C ASP A 503 9.46 -5.65 2.73
N TYR A 504 8.89 -6.77 3.20
CA TYR A 504 8.08 -7.65 2.37
C TYR A 504 6.84 -6.91 1.82
N GLY A 505 6.25 -6.01 2.62
CA GLY A 505 5.20 -5.10 2.18
C GLY A 505 5.67 -4.11 1.11
N GLY A 506 6.89 -3.61 1.25
CA GLY A 506 7.59 -2.76 0.27
C GLY A 506 7.81 -3.48 -1.06
N HIS A 507 8.43 -4.66 -1.06
CA HIS A 507 8.64 -5.47 -2.26
C HIS A 507 7.33 -5.88 -2.94
N ALA A 508 6.28 -6.15 -2.15
CA ALA A 508 4.96 -6.47 -2.68
C ALA A 508 4.24 -5.25 -3.27
N ASN A 509 4.75 -4.03 -3.07
CA ASN A 509 4.08 -2.77 -3.38
C ASN A 509 2.67 -2.70 -2.76
N ARG A 510 2.54 -3.13 -1.49
CA ARG A 510 1.26 -3.18 -0.76
C ARG A 510 1.27 -2.29 0.48
N VAL A 511 0.61 -1.14 0.40
CA VAL A 511 0.44 -0.19 1.51
C VAL A 511 -0.25 -0.81 2.74
N PRO A 512 -1.34 -1.59 2.63
CA PRO A 512 -1.93 -2.27 3.79
C PRO A 512 -0.93 -3.17 4.54
N TYR A 513 -0.07 -3.84 3.78
CA TYR A 513 0.94 -4.72 4.36
C TYR A 513 2.00 -3.89 5.12
N VAL A 514 2.59 -2.87 4.48
CA VAL A 514 3.55 -1.96 5.13
C VAL A 514 2.97 -1.31 6.40
N VAL A 515 1.75 -0.76 6.32
CA VAL A 515 1.12 -0.05 7.45
C VAL A 515 0.91 -0.97 8.63
N THR A 516 0.37 -2.17 8.41
CA THR A 516 0.06 -3.10 9.50
C THR A 516 1.30 -3.69 10.15
N GLU A 517 2.36 -3.94 9.37
CA GLU A 517 3.66 -4.38 9.89
C GLU A 517 4.37 -3.27 10.68
N MET A 518 4.32 -2.02 10.20
CA MET A 518 4.86 -0.88 10.93
C MET A 518 4.16 -0.67 12.29
N MET A 519 2.83 -0.84 12.32
CA MET A 519 2.05 -0.79 13.57
C MET A 519 2.38 -1.93 14.53
N ASP A 520 2.69 -3.13 14.04
CA ASP A 520 3.12 -4.25 14.89
C ASP A 520 4.52 -4.02 15.47
N PHE A 521 5.45 -3.59 14.62
CA PHE A 521 6.81 -3.24 15.03
C PHE A 521 6.82 -2.14 16.11
N ASP A 522 5.98 -1.12 15.96
CA ASP A 522 5.91 -0.02 16.92
C ASP A 522 5.44 -0.45 18.33
N LYS A 523 4.67 -1.54 18.47
CA LYS A 523 4.35 -2.11 19.79
C LYS A 523 5.59 -2.66 20.48
N ALA A 524 6.48 -3.32 19.73
CA ALA A 524 7.75 -3.80 20.27
C ALA A 524 8.68 -2.64 20.67
N VAL A 525 8.66 -1.54 19.90
CA VAL A 525 9.33 -0.28 20.29
C VAL A 525 8.81 0.22 21.64
N GLY A 526 7.49 0.24 21.84
CA GLY A 526 6.87 0.62 23.10
C GLY A 526 7.30 -0.23 24.30
N GLU A 527 7.36 -1.56 24.14
CA GLU A 527 7.84 -2.46 25.21
C GLU A 527 9.33 -2.26 25.53
N ALA A 528 10.17 -1.96 24.52
CA ALA A 528 11.58 -1.63 24.74
C ALA A 528 11.75 -0.31 25.50
N MET A 529 11.02 0.74 25.11
CA MET A 529 11.05 2.04 25.79
C MET A 529 10.59 1.93 27.24
N LYS A 530 9.52 1.16 27.48
CA LYS A 530 9.02 0.88 28.82
C LYS A 530 10.07 0.21 29.70
N PHE A 531 10.73 -0.83 29.18
CA PHE A 531 11.81 -1.48 29.92
C PHE A 531 12.98 -0.53 30.19
N ALA A 532 13.34 0.32 29.22
CA ALA A 532 14.41 1.29 29.40
C ALA A 532 14.13 2.30 30.52
N ASP A 533 12.89 2.76 30.64
CA ASP A 533 12.47 3.62 31.76
C ASP A 533 12.43 2.90 33.11
N GLU A 534 12.05 1.62 33.13
CA GLU A 534 12.02 0.79 34.34
C GLU A 534 13.43 0.47 34.86
N ASP A 535 14.39 0.25 33.96
CA ASP A 535 15.77 -0.12 34.28
C ASP A 535 16.68 1.10 34.52
N GLY A 536 16.51 2.18 33.75
CA GLY A 536 17.31 3.40 33.83
C GLY A 536 18.76 3.29 33.32
N HIS A 537 19.21 2.09 32.92
CA HIS A 537 20.57 1.78 32.42
C HIS A 537 20.55 1.05 31.07
N THR A 538 19.42 1.12 30.34
CA THR A 538 19.23 0.47 29.04
C THR A 538 19.14 1.50 27.93
N LEU A 539 19.92 1.31 26.87
CA LEU A 539 19.83 2.08 25.64
C LEU A 539 18.97 1.31 24.62
N VAL A 540 17.96 1.98 24.05
CA VAL A 540 17.14 1.47 22.95
C VAL A 540 17.51 2.22 21.68
N ILE A 541 17.74 1.49 20.60
CA ILE A 541 18.02 2.02 19.27
C ILE A 541 17.01 1.42 18.30
N VAL A 542 16.40 2.24 17.45
CA VAL A 542 15.49 1.80 16.39
C VAL A 542 16.00 2.33 15.06
N THR A 543 16.15 1.46 14.07
CA THR A 543 16.64 1.84 12.72
C THR A 543 16.07 0.88 11.67
N ALA A 544 16.44 1.09 10.42
CA ALA A 544 16.35 0.11 9.35
C ALA A 544 17.75 -0.24 8.83
N ASP A 545 17.80 -1.26 8.00
CA ASP A 545 18.94 -1.66 7.17
C ASP A 545 18.96 -0.95 5.80
N HIS A 546 17.79 -0.72 5.20
CA HIS A 546 17.54 0.09 4.00
C HIS A 546 16.10 0.61 3.93
N GLU A 547 15.75 1.33 2.84
CA GLU A 547 14.36 1.64 2.48
C GLU A 547 13.91 0.72 1.34
N THR A 548 12.63 0.34 1.34
CA THR A 548 12.09 -0.58 0.33
C THR A 548 10.85 -0.04 -0.40
N GLY A 549 10.90 -0.12 -1.73
CA GLY A 549 9.80 0.20 -2.63
C GLY A 549 9.75 1.66 -3.11
N GLY A 550 10.57 2.55 -2.52
CA GLY A 550 10.53 3.98 -2.79
C GLY A 550 9.13 4.54 -2.60
N LEU A 551 8.51 4.19 -1.46
CA LEU A 551 7.13 4.50 -1.15
C LEU A 551 6.96 6.02 -1.02
N SER A 552 5.99 6.58 -1.74
CA SER A 552 5.50 7.95 -1.60
C SER A 552 4.07 7.95 -1.08
N LEU A 553 3.74 8.87 -0.16
CA LEU A 553 2.37 9.01 0.36
C LEU A 553 1.65 10.13 -0.39
N LEU A 554 0.58 9.78 -1.09
CA LEU A 554 -0.11 10.67 -2.03
C LEU A 554 -1.37 11.33 -1.43
N ASP A 555 -1.96 10.77 -0.37
CA ASP A 555 -3.05 11.35 0.46
C ASP A 555 -3.29 10.45 1.68
N GLY A 556 -4.17 10.88 2.56
CA GLY A 556 -4.61 10.09 3.71
C GLY A 556 -5.52 10.87 4.65
N ASP A 557 -6.08 10.17 5.61
CA ASP A 557 -6.89 10.75 6.69
C ASP A 557 -6.39 10.18 8.02
N ILE A 558 -5.67 11.00 8.78
CA ILE A 558 -5.09 10.59 10.07
C ILE A 558 -6.19 10.15 11.04
N ALA A 559 -7.33 10.86 11.12
CA ALA A 559 -8.38 10.53 12.07
C ALA A 559 -9.03 9.17 11.77
N LYS A 560 -9.13 8.81 10.48
CA LYS A 560 -9.68 7.51 10.03
C LYS A 560 -8.63 6.41 9.92
N GLY A 561 -7.34 6.76 9.88
CA GLY A 561 -6.25 5.84 9.62
C GLY A 561 -6.12 5.45 8.14
N GLN A 562 -6.55 6.32 7.23
CA GLN A 562 -6.49 6.05 5.80
C GLN A 562 -5.15 6.51 5.22
N VAL A 563 -4.54 5.68 4.37
CA VAL A 563 -3.27 5.95 3.70
C VAL A 563 -3.43 5.61 2.22
N ASP A 564 -3.00 6.51 1.34
CA ASP A 564 -2.82 6.20 -0.08
C ASP A 564 -1.37 6.42 -0.49
N GLY A 565 -0.76 5.40 -1.05
CA GLY A 565 0.65 5.39 -1.43
C GLY A 565 0.89 5.19 -2.91
N HIS A 566 2.16 5.23 -3.29
CA HIS A 566 2.65 4.86 -4.60
C HIS A 566 4.10 4.39 -4.48
N PHE A 567 4.42 3.28 -5.14
CA PHE A 567 5.75 2.69 -5.13
C PHE A 567 6.46 3.02 -6.44
N SER A 568 7.75 3.35 -6.36
CA SER A 568 8.58 3.67 -7.54
C SER A 568 9.37 2.47 -8.03
N THR A 569 9.55 1.46 -7.18
CA THR A 569 10.23 0.20 -7.48
C THR A 569 9.60 -0.90 -6.62
N ASN A 570 9.88 -2.16 -6.92
CA ASN A 570 9.60 -3.31 -6.06
C ASN A 570 10.89 -3.81 -5.40
N ASP A 571 11.89 -2.96 -5.26
CA ASP A 571 13.25 -3.26 -4.75
C ASP A 571 13.66 -2.19 -3.73
N HIS A 572 14.86 -2.29 -3.18
CA HIS A 572 15.37 -1.31 -2.23
C HIS A 572 15.74 0.02 -2.90
N THR A 573 15.85 1.08 -2.10
CA THR A 573 16.41 2.36 -2.55
C THR A 573 17.60 2.80 -1.71
N ALA A 574 18.39 3.73 -2.24
CA ALA A 574 19.59 4.27 -1.59
C ALA A 574 19.28 5.40 -0.58
N VAL A 575 18.02 5.58 -0.19
CA VAL A 575 17.61 6.63 0.75
C VAL A 575 18.21 6.32 2.12
N MET A 576 18.76 7.35 2.78
CA MET A 576 19.24 7.21 4.16
C MET A 576 18.09 6.85 5.08
N VAL A 577 18.34 5.94 6.01
CA VAL A 577 17.32 5.49 6.96
C VAL A 577 17.49 6.22 8.31
N PRO A 578 16.39 6.53 9.00
CA PRO A 578 16.46 7.21 10.29
C PRO A 578 16.97 6.26 11.38
N VAL A 579 17.70 6.82 12.35
CA VAL A 579 18.12 6.13 13.57
C VAL A 579 17.53 6.88 14.75
N PHE A 580 16.61 6.25 15.47
CA PHE A 580 16.03 6.77 16.71
C PHE A 580 16.73 6.13 17.91
N ALA A 581 16.93 6.90 18.98
CA ALA A 581 17.51 6.38 20.21
C ALA A 581 16.79 6.92 21.46
N TYR A 582 16.69 6.07 22.48
CA TYR A 582 16.00 6.37 23.73
C TYR A 582 16.77 5.82 24.95
N GLY A 583 16.80 6.58 26.04
CA GLY A 583 17.49 6.24 27.28
C GLY A 583 18.90 6.85 27.40
N PRO A 584 19.73 6.40 28.34
CA PRO A 584 21.09 6.91 28.54
C PRO A 584 21.97 6.76 27.28
N ASN A 585 22.84 7.75 27.04
CA ASN A 585 23.72 7.88 25.87
C ASN A 585 23.01 8.01 24.50
N SER A 586 21.69 8.15 24.46
CA SER A 586 20.93 8.26 23.20
C SER A 586 21.33 9.48 22.36
N LEU A 587 21.85 10.56 22.97
CA LEU A 587 22.38 11.72 22.23
C LEU A 587 23.52 11.37 21.26
N LEU A 588 24.22 10.26 21.47
CA LEU A 588 25.32 9.80 20.61
C LEU A 588 24.83 9.35 19.21
N PHE A 589 23.53 9.16 19.03
CA PHE A 589 22.91 8.72 17.78
C PHE A 589 22.34 9.88 16.95
N ARG A 590 22.61 11.14 17.32
CA ARG A 590 22.29 12.31 16.50
C ARG A 590 23.26 12.46 15.31
N GLY A 591 22.79 13.10 14.24
CA GLY A 591 23.60 13.44 13.06
C GLY A 591 23.54 12.39 11.94
N VAL A 592 24.35 12.60 10.89
CA VAL A 592 24.40 11.72 9.71
C VAL A 592 25.71 10.92 9.72
N TYR A 593 25.63 9.59 9.60
CA TYR A 593 26.79 8.70 9.69
C TYR A 593 26.63 7.41 8.86
N GLU A 594 27.68 6.59 8.80
CA GLU A 594 27.62 5.25 8.18
C GLU A 594 26.91 4.26 9.10
N ASN A 595 26.16 3.30 8.55
CA ASN A 595 25.54 2.23 9.35
C ASN A 595 26.56 1.42 10.20
N THR A 596 27.84 1.41 9.81
CA THR A 596 28.95 0.82 10.59
C THR A 596 29.27 1.56 11.89
N GLU A 597 28.87 2.83 12.02
CA GLU A 597 29.06 3.60 13.27
C GLU A 597 28.08 3.16 14.36
N ILE A 598 26.94 2.55 14.01
CA ILE A 598 25.99 1.98 14.97
C ILE A 598 26.69 0.90 15.80
N PHE A 599 27.40 -0.02 15.12
CA PHE A 599 28.24 -1.02 15.76
C PHE A 599 29.25 -0.40 16.73
N LYS A 600 30.04 0.57 16.25
CA LYS A 600 31.13 1.17 17.04
C LYS A 600 30.59 1.79 18.33
N LYS A 601 29.51 2.57 18.22
CA LYS A 601 28.84 3.20 19.36
C LYS A 601 28.33 2.16 20.36
N ILE A 602 27.69 1.08 19.89
CA ILE A 602 27.19 0.01 20.78
C ILE A 602 28.33 -0.68 21.52
N VAL A 603 29.38 -1.11 20.80
CA VAL A 603 30.51 -1.84 21.39
C VAL A 603 31.31 -0.98 22.38
N GLU A 604 31.44 0.32 22.11
CA GLU A 604 32.09 1.27 23.01
C GLU A 604 31.33 1.49 24.32
N LEU A 605 30.00 1.32 24.30
CA LEU A 605 29.14 1.46 25.48
C LEU A 605 29.03 0.15 26.28
N LEU A 606 29.08 -1.02 25.63
CA LEU A 606 29.09 -2.34 26.27
C LEU A 606 30.51 -2.76 26.69
N LYS A 607 31.05 -2.08 27.71
CA LYS A 607 32.41 -2.29 28.23
C LYS A 607 32.51 -3.35 29.30
#